data_AF-A0A1Y6C4M5-F1
#
_entry.id   AF-A0A1Y6C4M5-F1
#
_cell.length_a   1.000
_cell.length_b   1.000
_cell.length_c   1.000
_cell.angle_alpha   90.00
_cell.angle_beta   90.00
_cell.angle_gamma   90.00
#
_symmetry.space_group_name_H-M   'P 1'
#
loop_
_entity.id
_entity.type
_entity.pdbx_description
1 polymer ?
#
loop_
_entity_poly.entity_id
_entity_poly.type
_entity_poly.pdbx_seq_one_letter_code
_entity_poly.pdbx_strand_id
1 'polypeptide(L)'
;MSKQLKFPIDQISARLIQLREAKGLSRKQVDDSLSWRSGMLYDLERQRLTLSLEACWQLLKLYNADWSELFSGDYQDEDRDEAIPLLPQIGPLFEIGMIAPRIAQVINLIREDPMIVAELGFAGANTPKPLLQLLLAQLTPVQQRDYYLELCRYVHSTIAADRKIHQVERDAADILLRHAPIVVDDRERKSLLKAFSNRYLGGSIDRKFPRPALKHFLIWVMFVIAVSDGELNYQETEYIKQVAIHIKLDEQSFRYIHQQIQLPAELDF
;
A
#
# COMPACT_ATOMS: atom_id res chain seq x y z
N MET A 1 15.95 -20.82 12.64
CA MET A 1 14.67 -21.41 13.07
C MET A 1 13.64 -21.13 11.97
N SER A 2 13.26 -22.15 11.22
CA SER A 2 12.26 -22.06 10.16
C SER A 2 10.89 -21.73 10.76
N LYS A 3 10.37 -20.52 10.50
CA LYS A 3 8.97 -20.19 10.77
C LYS A 3 8.12 -21.10 9.88
N GLN A 4 7.55 -22.15 10.46
CA GLN A 4 6.51 -22.94 9.78
C GLN A 4 5.34 -22.00 9.51
N LEU A 5 5.07 -21.74 8.22
CA LEU A 5 3.81 -21.15 7.78
C LEU A 5 2.69 -22.07 8.29
N LYS A 6 1.91 -21.57 9.26
CA LYS A 6 0.70 -22.28 9.70
C LYS A 6 -0.32 -22.18 8.58
N PHE A 7 -0.68 -23.33 8.01
CA PHE A 7 -1.75 -23.44 7.01
C PHE A 7 -3.06 -22.99 7.67
N PRO A 8 -3.82 -22.02 7.10
CA PRO A 8 -5.01 -21.45 7.73
C PRO A 8 -6.23 -22.38 7.58
N ILE A 9 -6.18 -23.54 8.24
CA ILE A 9 -7.19 -24.61 8.14
C ILE A 9 -8.60 -24.10 8.49
N ASP A 10 -8.71 -23.22 9.49
CA ASP A 10 -9.99 -22.66 9.92
C ASP A 10 -10.66 -21.80 8.84
N GLN A 11 -9.88 -20.93 8.19
CA GLN A 11 -10.34 -20.07 7.10
C GLN A 11 -10.78 -20.90 5.89
N ILE A 12 -9.98 -21.89 5.51
CA ILE A 12 -10.27 -22.78 4.39
C ILE A 12 -11.55 -23.58 4.64
N SER A 13 -11.73 -24.08 5.86
CA SER A 13 -12.91 -24.86 6.25
C SER A 13 -14.18 -24.00 6.19
N ALA A 14 -14.13 -22.78 6.73
CA ALA A 14 -15.25 -21.84 6.68
C ALA A 14 -15.63 -21.47 5.23
N ARG A 15 -14.63 -21.29 4.36
CA ARG A 15 -14.87 -20.93 2.97
C ARG A 15 -15.47 -22.07 2.15
N LEU A 16 -15.02 -23.30 2.39
CA LEU A 16 -15.62 -24.48 1.76
C LEU A 16 -17.09 -24.66 2.14
N ILE A 17 -17.48 -24.29 3.36
CA ILE A 17 -18.89 -24.28 3.80
C ILE A 17 -19.69 -23.24 2.99
N GLN A 18 -19.17 -22.02 2.88
CA GLN A 18 -19.82 -20.94 2.12
C GLN A 18 -20.00 -21.30 0.65
N LEU A 19 -18.97 -21.88 0.02
CA LEU A 19 -19.02 -22.32 -1.39
C LEU A 19 -20.07 -23.42 -1.60
N ARG A 20 -20.17 -24.37 -0.65
CA ARG A 20 -21.22 -25.40 -0.67
C ARG A 20 -22.62 -24.77 -0.61
N GLU A 21 -22.81 -23.82 0.30
CA GLU A 21 -24.10 -23.15 0.52
C GLU A 21 -24.49 -22.27 -0.67
N ALA A 22 -23.54 -21.56 -1.27
CA ALA A 22 -23.75 -20.78 -2.49
C ALA A 22 -24.18 -21.66 -3.68
N LYS A 23 -23.74 -22.92 -3.71
CA LYS A 23 -24.17 -23.91 -4.72
C LYS A 23 -25.46 -24.65 -4.34
N GLY A 24 -26.04 -24.35 -3.18
CA GLY A 24 -27.27 -24.98 -2.69
C GLY A 24 -27.11 -26.48 -2.42
N LEU A 25 -25.88 -26.97 -2.23
CA LEU A 25 -25.61 -28.39 -2.03
C LEU A 25 -25.80 -28.77 -0.56
N SER A 26 -26.61 -29.79 -0.32
CA SER A 26 -26.66 -30.44 1.00
C SER A 26 -25.41 -31.27 1.25
N ARG A 27 -25.06 -31.48 2.52
CA ARG A 27 -23.89 -32.30 2.89
C ARG A 27 -23.94 -33.71 2.30
N LYS A 28 -25.14 -34.30 2.29
CA LYS A 28 -25.37 -35.63 1.71
C LYS A 28 -25.10 -35.64 0.21
N GLN A 29 -25.54 -34.62 -0.52
CA GLN A 29 -25.28 -34.52 -1.97
C GLN A 29 -23.79 -34.39 -2.28
N VAL A 30 -23.02 -33.73 -1.42
CA VAL A 30 -21.55 -33.63 -1.58
C VAL A 30 -20.90 -34.99 -1.32
N ASP A 31 -21.26 -35.65 -0.21
CA ASP A 31 -20.74 -36.99 0.09
C ASP A 31 -21.06 -37.97 -1.05
N ASP A 32 -22.28 -37.95 -1.58
CA ASP A 32 -22.71 -38.79 -2.71
C ASP A 32 -21.96 -38.44 -4.01
N SER A 33 -21.76 -37.15 -4.30
CA SER A 33 -21.08 -36.70 -5.54
C SER A 33 -19.58 -37.01 -5.55
N LEU A 34 -18.94 -37.05 -4.38
CA LEU A 34 -17.52 -37.38 -4.24
C LEU A 34 -17.29 -38.86 -3.89
N SER A 35 -18.35 -39.67 -3.82
CA SER A 35 -18.30 -41.07 -3.39
C SER A 35 -17.62 -41.24 -2.02
N TRP A 36 -17.82 -40.28 -1.12
CA TRP A 36 -17.31 -40.29 0.24
C TRP A 36 -18.23 -41.08 1.17
N ARG A 37 -17.69 -41.55 2.30
CA ARG A 37 -18.51 -42.21 3.33
C ARG A 37 -19.55 -41.22 3.86
N SER A 38 -20.76 -41.70 4.14
CA SER A 38 -21.83 -40.88 4.71
C SER A 38 -21.34 -40.14 5.98
N GLY A 39 -21.49 -38.81 5.99
CA GLY A 39 -21.09 -37.96 7.12
C GLY A 39 -19.63 -37.50 7.08
N MET A 40 -18.88 -37.84 6.03
CA MET A 40 -17.48 -37.42 5.89
C MET A 40 -17.34 -35.91 5.79
N LEU A 41 -18.16 -35.24 4.96
CA LEU A 41 -18.15 -33.79 4.87
C LEU A 41 -18.53 -33.15 6.22
N TYR A 42 -19.48 -33.73 6.96
CA TYR A 42 -19.84 -33.22 8.29
C TYR A 42 -18.64 -33.27 9.26
N ASP A 43 -17.90 -34.38 9.27
CA ASP A 43 -16.71 -34.52 10.10
C ASP A 43 -15.58 -33.57 9.67
N LEU A 44 -15.43 -33.30 8.37
CA LEU A 44 -14.48 -32.30 7.84
C LEU A 44 -14.88 -30.88 8.23
N GLU A 45 -16.14 -30.49 8.04
CA GLU A 45 -16.66 -29.15 8.41
C GLU A 45 -16.57 -28.89 9.92
N ARG A 46 -16.74 -29.94 10.75
CA ARG A 46 -16.58 -29.87 12.21
C ARG A 46 -15.13 -30.05 12.68
N GLN A 47 -14.18 -30.14 11.75
CA GLN A 47 -12.75 -30.31 12.03
C GLN A 47 -12.43 -31.56 12.89
N ARG A 48 -13.28 -32.59 12.81
CA ARG A 48 -13.03 -33.90 13.45
C ARG A 48 -12.07 -34.76 12.63
N LEU A 49 -11.96 -34.45 11.34
CA LEU A 49 -10.98 -35.01 10.41
C LEU A 49 -10.11 -33.91 9.84
N THR A 50 -8.84 -34.22 9.62
CA THR A 50 -7.90 -33.31 8.97
C THR A 50 -8.26 -33.17 7.49
N LEU A 51 -8.44 -31.93 7.06
CA LEU A 51 -8.72 -31.59 5.67
C LEU A 51 -7.44 -31.73 4.82
N SER A 52 -7.40 -32.72 3.93
CA SER A 52 -6.28 -32.92 3.01
C SER A 52 -6.38 -31.99 1.79
N LEU A 53 -5.25 -31.69 1.15
CA LEU A 53 -5.22 -30.92 -0.10
C LEU A 53 -6.04 -31.58 -1.21
N GLU A 54 -6.04 -32.91 -1.26
CA GLU A 54 -6.85 -33.68 -2.21
C GLU A 54 -8.35 -33.49 -1.97
N ALA A 55 -8.77 -33.51 -0.70
CA ALA A 55 -10.16 -33.22 -0.34
C ALA A 55 -10.56 -31.78 -0.71
N CYS A 56 -9.70 -30.80 -0.46
CA CYS A 56 -9.92 -29.41 -0.91
C CYS A 56 -10.07 -29.32 -2.43
N TRP A 57 -9.21 -29.98 -3.20
CA TRP A 57 -9.26 -29.99 -4.66
C TRP A 57 -10.59 -30.57 -5.18
N GLN A 58 -11.02 -31.69 -4.60
CA GLN A 58 -12.27 -32.36 -4.98
C GLN A 58 -13.50 -31.49 -4.66
N LEU A 59 -13.52 -30.83 -3.50
CA LEU A 59 -14.60 -29.93 -3.11
C LEU A 59 -14.64 -28.69 -4.00
N LEU A 60 -13.50 -28.07 -4.29
CA LEU A 60 -13.40 -26.93 -5.21
C LEU A 60 -13.94 -27.24 -6.60
N LYS A 61 -13.57 -28.40 -7.16
CA LYS A 61 -14.10 -28.86 -8.44
C LYS A 61 -15.62 -29.02 -8.40
N LEU A 62 -16.15 -29.64 -7.34
CA LEU A 62 -17.58 -29.84 -7.17
C LEU A 62 -18.33 -28.50 -7.04
N TYR A 63 -17.72 -27.54 -6.36
CA TYR A 63 -18.28 -26.20 -6.17
C TYR A 63 -18.06 -25.28 -7.37
N ASN A 64 -17.29 -25.72 -8.38
CA ASN A 64 -16.87 -24.93 -9.52
C ASN A 64 -16.24 -23.61 -9.05
N ALA A 65 -15.25 -23.73 -8.16
CA ALA A 65 -14.49 -22.67 -7.55
C ALA A 65 -12.99 -22.90 -7.72
N ASP A 66 -12.23 -21.82 -7.83
CA ASP A 66 -10.76 -21.88 -7.97
C ASP A 66 -10.05 -21.84 -6.61
N TRP A 67 -8.78 -22.26 -6.56
CA TRP A 67 -7.98 -22.21 -5.33
C TRP A 67 -7.87 -20.83 -4.72
N SER A 68 -7.86 -19.78 -5.56
CA SER A 68 -7.88 -18.40 -5.11
C SER A 68 -9.10 -18.08 -4.25
N GLU A 69 -10.22 -18.78 -4.42
CA GLU A 69 -11.43 -18.56 -3.63
C GLU A 69 -11.33 -19.10 -2.19
N LEU A 70 -10.43 -20.05 -1.92
CA LEU A 70 -10.15 -20.52 -0.55
C LEU A 70 -9.33 -19.51 0.26
N PHE A 71 -8.62 -18.62 -0.44
CA PHE A 71 -7.69 -17.65 0.15
C PHE A 71 -8.13 -16.20 -0.10
N SER A 72 -9.22 -15.98 -0.84
CA SER A 72 -9.88 -14.67 -0.98
C SER A 72 -10.49 -14.34 0.38
N GLY A 73 -9.75 -13.60 1.19
CA GLY A 73 -10.13 -13.29 2.57
C GLY A 73 -11.37 -12.41 2.60
N ASP A 74 -12.49 -12.97 3.05
CA ASP A 74 -13.51 -12.20 3.75
C ASP A 74 -12.96 -11.90 5.14
N TYR A 75 -12.25 -10.77 5.26
CA TYR A 75 -12.25 -10.04 6.52
C TYR A 75 -13.70 -9.61 6.75
N GLN A 76 -14.40 -10.31 7.64
CA GLN A 76 -15.59 -9.75 8.27
C GLN A 76 -15.12 -8.58 9.15
N ASP A 77 -14.90 -7.42 8.54
CA ASP A 77 -15.12 -6.17 9.24
C ASP A 77 -16.63 -5.94 9.21
N GLU A 78 -17.25 -6.18 10.36
CA GLU A 78 -18.51 -5.55 10.71
C GLU A 78 -18.29 -4.03 10.68
N ASP A 79 -18.42 -3.41 9.51
CA ASP A 79 -18.98 -2.08 9.38
C ASP A 79 -19.27 -1.81 7.90
N ARG A 80 -20.52 -1.41 7.65
CA ARG A 80 -21.02 -1.03 6.35
C ARG A 80 -20.22 0.18 5.85
N ASP A 81 -19.66 0.07 4.65
CA ASP A 81 -19.56 1.22 3.77
C ASP A 81 -19.76 0.81 2.32
N GLU A 82 -20.36 1.72 1.60
CA GLU A 82 -21.08 1.54 0.35
C GLU A 82 -20.22 0.98 -0.80
N ALA A 83 -20.90 0.25 -1.69
CA ALA A 83 -20.33 -0.28 -2.92
C ALA A 83 -19.78 0.85 -3.81
N ILE A 84 -18.47 1.02 -3.81
CA ILE A 84 -17.74 1.70 -4.89
C ILE A 84 -17.21 0.61 -5.82
N PRO A 85 -17.53 0.63 -7.13
CA PRO A 85 -17.11 -0.41 -8.05
C PRO A 85 -15.58 -0.46 -8.13
N LEU A 86 -15.04 -1.68 -8.01
CA LEU A 86 -13.63 -2.04 -8.18
C LEU A 86 -13.16 -1.68 -9.60
N LEU A 87 -12.78 -0.42 -9.81
CA LEU A 87 -11.68 -0.12 -10.72
C LEU A 87 -10.44 -0.88 -10.21
N PRO A 88 -9.58 -1.41 -11.10
CA PRO A 88 -8.29 -1.95 -10.67
C PRO A 88 -7.66 -0.90 -9.76
N GLN A 89 -7.29 -1.26 -8.54
CA GLN A 89 -6.69 -0.34 -7.58
C GLN A 89 -5.29 0.02 -8.09
N ILE A 90 -5.27 0.92 -9.06
CA ILE A 90 -4.07 1.54 -9.55
C ILE A 90 -3.58 2.41 -8.39
N GLY A 91 -2.47 2.05 -7.79
CA GLY A 91 -1.96 2.79 -6.64
C GLY A 91 -1.64 4.25 -7.00
N PRO A 92 -1.64 5.17 -6.01
CA PRO A 92 -1.51 6.61 -6.23
C PRO A 92 -0.26 6.98 -7.01
N LEU A 93 0.87 6.32 -6.71
CA LEU A 93 2.09 6.51 -7.47
C LEU A 93 1.87 6.20 -8.96
N PHE A 94 1.27 5.05 -9.30
CA PHE A 94 1.02 4.74 -10.71
C PHE A 94 0.10 5.77 -11.38
N GLU A 95 -0.96 6.23 -10.72
CA GLU A 95 -1.82 7.29 -11.25
C GLU A 95 -1.05 8.59 -11.51
N ILE A 96 -0.15 8.99 -10.62
CA ILE A 96 0.75 10.13 -10.84
C ILE A 96 1.68 9.87 -12.05
N GLY A 97 2.20 8.65 -12.18
CA GLY A 97 3.03 8.23 -13.31
C GLY A 97 2.30 8.32 -14.67
N MET A 98 0.97 8.23 -14.67
CA MET A 98 0.15 8.43 -15.87
C MET A 98 0.00 9.91 -16.26
N ILE A 99 0.15 10.84 -15.30
CA ILE A 99 0.05 12.29 -15.54
C ILE A 99 1.35 12.84 -16.10
N ALA A 100 2.49 12.31 -15.66
CA ALA A 100 3.80 12.68 -16.21
C ALA A 100 4.66 11.43 -16.46
N PRO A 101 5.01 11.12 -17.73
CA PRO A 101 5.77 9.92 -18.10
C PRO A 101 7.12 9.78 -17.37
N ARG A 102 7.77 10.90 -17.05
CA ARG A 102 9.03 10.94 -16.30
C ARG A 102 8.87 10.39 -14.88
N ILE A 103 7.69 10.54 -14.28
CA ILE A 103 7.39 10.03 -12.94
C ILE A 103 7.27 8.50 -12.94
N ALA A 104 6.81 7.87 -14.02
CA ALA A 104 6.71 6.41 -14.11
C ALA A 104 8.05 5.71 -13.88
N GLN A 105 9.14 6.28 -14.39
CA GLN A 105 10.50 5.77 -14.17
C GLN A 105 10.93 5.93 -12.71
N VAL A 106 10.67 7.10 -12.12
CA VAL A 106 10.97 7.38 -10.70
C VAL A 106 10.25 6.40 -9.79
N ILE A 107 8.99 6.05 -10.08
CA ILE A 107 8.21 5.11 -9.26
C ILE A 107 8.83 3.72 -9.19
N ASN A 108 9.41 3.24 -10.29
CA ASN A 108 10.12 1.97 -10.29
C ASN A 108 11.36 2.05 -9.38
N LEU A 109 12.08 3.16 -9.41
CA LEU A 109 13.24 3.39 -8.52
C LEU A 109 12.83 3.42 -7.03
N ILE A 110 11.63 3.93 -6.70
CA ILE A 110 11.10 3.86 -5.33
C ILE A 110 10.90 2.39 -4.89
N ARG A 111 10.39 1.53 -5.78
CA ARG A 111 10.17 0.10 -5.48
C ARG A 111 11.49 -0.67 -5.34
N GLU A 112 12.57 -0.15 -5.91
CA GLU A 112 13.92 -0.73 -5.84
C GLU A 112 14.77 -0.14 -4.71
N ASP A 113 14.27 0.88 -3.99
CA ASP A 113 15.01 1.52 -2.90
C ASP A 113 15.44 0.49 -1.83
N PRO A 114 16.73 0.44 -1.47
CA PRO A 114 17.26 -0.59 -0.58
C PRO A 114 16.57 -0.64 0.80
N MET A 115 16.13 0.49 1.35
CA MET A 115 15.47 0.53 2.66
C MET A 115 14.01 0.09 2.55
N ILE A 116 13.32 0.47 1.47
CA ILE A 116 11.95 0.00 1.20
C ILE A 116 11.95 -1.52 0.95
N VAL A 117 12.89 -2.00 0.13
CA VAL A 117 13.05 -3.44 -0.15
C VAL A 117 13.47 -4.21 1.09
N ALA A 118 14.34 -3.67 1.94
CA ALA A 118 14.71 -4.32 3.20
C ALA A 118 13.50 -4.48 4.15
N GLU A 119 12.55 -3.53 4.14
CA GLU A 119 11.39 -3.57 5.02
C GLU A 119 10.24 -4.43 4.48
N LEU A 120 9.95 -4.34 3.18
CA LEU A 120 8.82 -5.05 2.55
C LEU A 120 9.21 -6.39 1.90
N GLY A 121 10.50 -6.59 1.62
CA GLY A 121 10.99 -7.62 0.73
C GLY A 121 10.76 -7.28 -0.75
N PHE A 122 11.58 -7.84 -1.64
CA PHE A 122 11.51 -7.58 -3.08
C PHE A 122 10.12 -7.91 -3.68
N ALA A 123 9.53 -9.04 -3.28
CA ALA A 123 8.20 -9.42 -3.72
C ALA A 123 7.11 -8.48 -3.15
N GLY A 124 7.29 -7.97 -1.93
CA GLY A 124 6.37 -7.04 -1.27
C GLY A 124 6.35 -5.67 -1.95
N ALA A 125 7.52 -5.12 -2.26
CA ALA A 125 7.67 -3.83 -2.96
C ALA A 125 7.11 -3.86 -4.39
N ASN A 126 7.06 -5.03 -5.03
CA ASN A 126 6.53 -5.23 -6.38
C ASN A 126 5.06 -5.70 -6.43
N THR A 127 4.33 -5.62 -5.31
CA THR A 127 2.89 -5.94 -5.32
C THR A 127 2.05 -4.83 -5.97
N PRO A 128 0.82 -5.15 -6.42
CA PRO A 128 -0.13 -4.13 -6.90
C PRO A 128 -0.62 -3.19 -5.78
N LYS A 129 -0.43 -3.56 -4.51
CA LYS A 129 -0.84 -2.71 -3.38
C LYS A 129 0.01 -1.42 -3.33
N PRO A 130 -0.59 -0.26 -2.99
CA PRO A 130 0.15 0.99 -2.79
C PRO A 130 1.28 0.86 -1.76
N LEU A 131 2.49 1.33 -2.11
CA LEU A 131 3.66 1.29 -1.21
C LEU A 131 3.38 1.96 0.14
N LEU A 132 2.69 3.11 0.14
CA LEU A 132 2.30 3.80 1.37
C LEU A 132 1.48 2.89 2.28
N GLN A 133 0.48 2.17 1.75
CA GLN A 133 -0.34 1.25 2.54
C GLN A 133 0.49 0.10 3.12
N LEU A 134 1.42 -0.46 2.33
CA LEU A 134 2.31 -1.53 2.77
C LEU A 134 3.24 -1.10 3.90
N LEU A 135 3.82 0.09 3.80
CA LEU A 135 4.70 0.66 4.83
C LEU A 135 3.92 1.02 6.10
N LEU A 136 2.68 1.52 5.95
CA LEU A 136 1.83 1.89 7.08
C LEU A 136 1.22 0.69 7.81
N ALA A 137 1.00 -0.44 7.13
CA ALA A 137 0.33 -1.62 7.70
C ALA A 137 1.01 -2.18 8.96
N GLN A 138 2.29 -1.88 9.18
CA GLN A 138 3.04 -2.34 10.34
C GLN A 138 3.09 -1.33 11.50
N LEU A 139 2.39 -0.20 11.38
CA LEU A 139 2.30 0.86 12.38
C LEU A 139 0.95 0.82 13.10
N THR A 140 0.91 1.39 14.31
CA THR A 140 -0.37 1.60 15.02
C THR A 140 -1.22 2.67 14.30
N PRO A 141 -2.56 2.66 14.42
CA PRO A 141 -3.42 3.65 13.76
C PRO A 141 -3.03 5.11 14.05
N VAL A 142 -2.58 5.39 15.28
CA VAL A 142 -2.08 6.72 15.67
C VAL A 142 -0.82 7.09 14.89
N GLN A 143 0.15 6.16 14.79
CA GLN A 143 1.38 6.39 14.04
C GLN A 143 1.13 6.53 12.54
N GLN A 144 0.18 5.76 11.98
CA GLN A 144 -0.22 5.88 10.58
C GLN A 144 -0.76 7.28 10.30
N ARG A 145 -1.68 7.75 11.16
CA ARG A 145 -2.26 9.10 11.06
C ARG A 145 -1.21 10.18 11.19
N ASP A 146 -0.34 10.09 12.19
CA ASP A 146 0.73 11.06 12.42
C ASP A 146 1.68 11.14 11.23
N TYR A 147 2.14 10.00 10.72
CA TYR A 147 3.01 9.95 9.54
C TYR A 147 2.31 10.55 8.30
N TYR A 148 1.07 10.14 8.05
CA TYR A 148 0.33 10.60 6.88
C TYR A 148 0.13 12.11 6.91
N LEU A 149 -0.27 12.68 8.05
CA LEU A 149 -0.43 14.13 8.18
C LEU A 149 0.90 14.88 7.98
N GLU A 150 2.02 14.32 8.41
CA GLU A 150 3.33 14.91 8.12
C GLU A 150 3.68 14.85 6.64
N LEU A 151 3.48 13.68 6.01
CA LEU A 151 3.68 13.50 4.57
C LEU A 151 2.92 14.57 3.79
N CYS A 152 1.65 14.78 4.11
CA CYS A 152 0.81 15.81 3.51
C CYS A 152 1.40 17.22 3.66
N ARG A 153 1.87 17.58 4.87
CA ARG A 153 2.43 18.90 5.15
C ARG A 153 3.72 19.14 4.37
N TYR A 154 4.60 18.14 4.32
CA TYR A 154 5.83 18.22 3.54
C TYR A 154 5.54 18.33 2.05
N VAL A 155 4.63 17.51 1.50
CA VAL A 155 4.22 17.58 0.09
C VAL A 155 3.70 18.98 -0.25
N HIS A 156 2.75 19.53 0.52
CA HIS A 156 2.23 20.88 0.26
C HIS A 156 3.30 21.97 0.36
N SER A 157 4.24 21.85 1.30
CA SER A 157 5.34 22.80 1.41
C SER A 157 6.41 22.64 0.34
N THR A 158 6.56 21.46 -0.27
CA THR A 158 7.40 21.28 -1.47
C THR A 158 6.82 22.05 -2.64
N ILE A 159 5.53 21.84 -2.92
CA ILE A 159 4.79 22.54 -3.99
C ILE A 159 4.83 24.06 -3.82
N ALA A 160 4.83 24.54 -2.58
CA ALA A 160 4.88 25.96 -2.28
C ALA A 160 6.31 26.52 -2.20
N ALA A 161 7.36 25.70 -2.34
CA ALA A 161 8.73 26.09 -2.05
C ALA A 161 9.24 27.19 -2.97
N ASP A 162 8.85 27.15 -4.25
CA ASP A 162 9.28 28.10 -5.29
C ASP A 162 8.30 29.25 -5.56
N ARG A 163 7.16 29.26 -4.83
CA ARG A 163 6.04 30.20 -4.94
C ARG A 163 5.27 30.15 -6.27
N LYS A 164 5.52 29.15 -7.12
CA LYS A 164 4.80 28.92 -8.38
C LYS A 164 4.13 27.56 -8.34
N ILE A 165 2.88 27.54 -7.89
CA ILE A 165 2.15 26.28 -7.78
C ILE A 165 1.59 25.89 -9.15
N HIS A 166 2.12 24.83 -9.74
CA HIS A 166 1.65 24.27 -10.99
C HIS A 166 0.43 23.34 -10.75
N GLN A 167 -0.47 23.27 -11.74
CA GLN A 167 -1.67 22.43 -11.62
C GLN A 167 -1.32 20.94 -11.55
N VAL A 168 -0.27 20.51 -12.26
CA VAL A 168 0.21 19.12 -12.26
C VAL A 168 0.65 18.67 -10.87
N GLU A 169 1.35 19.53 -10.13
CA GLU A 169 1.78 19.23 -8.76
C GLU A 169 0.60 19.11 -7.79
N ARG A 170 -0.42 19.97 -7.97
CA ARG A 170 -1.67 19.89 -7.20
C ARG A 170 -2.40 18.59 -7.47
N ASP A 171 -2.53 18.22 -8.74
CA ASP A 171 -3.21 16.99 -9.14
C ASP A 171 -2.45 15.76 -8.60
N ALA A 172 -1.11 15.78 -8.67
CA ALA A 172 -0.26 14.73 -8.12
C ALA A 172 -0.39 14.61 -6.59
N ALA A 173 -0.41 15.74 -5.86
CA ALA A 173 -0.67 15.75 -4.43
C ALA A 173 -2.07 15.20 -4.12
N ASP A 174 -3.10 15.69 -4.81
CA ASP A 174 -4.48 15.22 -4.63
C ASP A 174 -4.59 13.70 -4.80
N ILE A 175 -3.90 13.13 -5.79
CA ILE A 175 -3.86 11.68 -6.02
C ILE A 175 -3.18 10.96 -4.84
N LEU A 176 -2.00 11.40 -4.40
CA LEU A 176 -1.35 10.80 -3.23
C LEU A 176 -2.26 10.79 -2.00
N LEU A 177 -3.05 11.85 -1.84
CA LEU A 177 -3.90 12.05 -0.68
C LEU A 177 -5.20 11.25 -0.72
N ARG A 178 -5.76 10.98 -1.90
CA ARG A 178 -7.01 10.21 -2.05
C ARG A 178 -6.86 8.72 -1.73
N HIS A 179 -5.65 8.18 -1.85
CA HIS A 179 -5.38 6.74 -1.70
C HIS A 179 -4.89 6.31 -0.31
N ALA A 180 -4.76 7.26 0.62
CA ALA A 180 -4.40 6.93 1.99
C ALA A 180 -5.60 6.36 2.75
N PRO A 181 -5.44 5.26 3.52
CA PRO A 181 -6.52 4.60 4.24
C PRO A 181 -6.92 5.36 5.52
N ILE A 182 -6.83 6.70 5.53
CA ILE A 182 -7.00 7.53 6.71
C ILE A 182 -8.01 8.64 6.42
N VAL A 183 -9.12 8.62 7.16
CA VAL A 183 -10.11 9.69 7.13
C VAL A 183 -9.57 10.90 7.90
N VAL A 184 -9.26 11.97 7.17
CA VAL A 184 -8.78 13.25 7.70
C VAL A 184 -9.97 14.09 8.13
N ASP A 185 -9.93 14.65 9.34
CA ASP A 185 -11.02 15.50 9.83
C ASP A 185 -10.93 16.93 9.27
N ASP A 186 -11.99 17.73 9.44
CA ASP A 186 -12.02 19.12 8.94
C ASP A 186 -10.95 20.03 9.56
N ARG A 187 -10.52 19.74 10.80
CA ARG A 187 -9.51 20.52 11.51
C ARG A 187 -8.12 20.24 10.93
N GLU A 188 -7.82 18.99 10.66
CA GLU A 188 -6.61 18.54 10.01
C GLU A 188 -6.57 19.01 8.57
N ARG A 189 -7.67 18.93 7.83
CA ARG A 189 -7.76 19.51 6.47
C ARG A 189 -7.40 21.00 6.46
N LYS A 190 -7.93 21.79 7.40
CA LYS A 190 -7.54 23.20 7.57
C LYS A 190 -6.06 23.38 7.94
N SER A 191 -5.49 22.47 8.73
CA SER A 191 -4.06 22.45 9.07
C SER A 191 -3.17 22.16 7.85
N LEU A 192 -3.57 21.20 7.02
CA LEU A 192 -2.88 20.86 5.76
C LEU A 192 -2.93 22.01 4.77
N LEU A 193 -4.04 22.74 4.69
CA LEU A 193 -4.18 23.93 3.85
C LEU A 193 -3.24 25.07 4.29
N LYS A 194 -2.97 25.21 5.59
CA LYS A 194 -1.98 26.19 6.08
C LYS A 194 -0.56 25.89 5.61
N ALA A 195 -0.21 24.63 5.34
CA ALA A 195 1.11 24.23 4.86
C ALA A 195 1.44 24.74 3.44
N PHE A 196 0.43 25.18 2.68
CA PHE A 196 0.63 25.92 1.42
C PHE A 196 1.06 27.37 1.64
N SER A 197 0.68 27.97 2.77
CA SER A 197 0.93 29.40 3.03
C SER A 197 2.32 29.66 3.58
N ASN A 198 2.93 28.69 4.26
CA ASN A 198 4.25 28.80 4.86
C ASN A 198 4.97 27.43 4.84
N ARG A 199 6.22 27.37 4.34
CA ARG A 199 7.36 27.12 5.24
C ARG A 199 7.32 25.94 6.22
N TYR A 200 6.83 24.73 5.91
CA TYR A 200 6.75 23.68 6.94
C TYR A 200 8.09 22.96 7.16
N LEU A 201 8.60 22.93 8.39
CA LEU A 201 9.82 22.17 8.74
C LEU A 201 9.59 21.18 9.89
N GLY A 202 8.33 20.81 10.18
CA GLY A 202 8.04 19.81 11.19
C GLY A 202 8.11 20.31 12.64
N GLY A 203 7.78 19.38 13.55
CA GLY A 203 7.91 19.52 15.01
C GLY A 203 8.80 18.40 15.57
N SER A 204 8.45 17.82 16.72
CA SER A 204 9.15 16.63 17.24
C SER A 204 9.09 15.45 16.24
N ILE A 205 10.25 14.94 15.81
CA ILE A 205 10.40 13.91 14.76
C ILE A 205 10.20 12.48 15.29
N ASP A 206 10.59 12.22 16.55
CA ASP A 206 10.87 10.86 17.04
C ASP A 206 9.61 9.96 17.09
N ARG A 207 8.41 10.54 17.15
CA ARG A 207 7.13 9.78 17.06
C ARG A 207 6.63 9.56 15.63
N LYS A 208 7.00 10.44 14.70
CA LYS A 208 6.39 10.53 13.36
C LYS A 208 7.10 9.68 12.31
N PHE A 209 8.40 9.43 12.50
CA PHE A 209 9.22 8.64 11.58
C PHE A 209 9.91 7.48 12.30
N PRO A 210 9.15 6.46 12.74
CA PRO A 210 9.69 5.37 13.56
C PRO A 210 10.63 4.42 12.79
N ARG A 211 10.67 4.50 11.45
CA ARG A 211 11.38 3.54 10.60
C ARG A 211 12.16 4.22 9.47
N PRO A 212 13.32 3.68 9.07
CA PRO A 212 14.10 4.23 7.95
C PRO A 212 13.35 4.27 6.62
N ALA A 213 12.62 3.20 6.25
CA ALA A 213 11.92 3.14 4.96
C ALA A 213 10.88 4.26 4.81
N LEU A 214 10.22 4.65 5.90
CA LEU A 214 9.26 5.77 5.92
C LEU A 214 9.93 7.13 5.66
N LYS A 215 11.19 7.30 6.07
CA LYS A 215 11.97 8.51 5.75
C LYS A 215 12.37 8.53 4.29
N HIS A 216 12.83 7.40 3.76
CA HIS A 216 13.14 7.25 2.33
C HIS A 216 11.91 7.52 1.48
N PHE A 217 10.79 6.89 1.81
CA PHE A 217 9.54 7.06 1.10
C PHE A 217 9.06 8.52 1.08
N LEU A 218 9.19 9.25 2.20
CA LEU A 218 8.88 10.68 2.25
C LEU A 218 9.73 11.46 1.23
N ILE A 219 11.06 11.29 1.27
CA ILE A 219 11.97 12.02 0.37
C ILE A 219 11.70 11.67 -1.09
N TRP A 220 11.45 10.40 -1.40
CA TRP A 220 11.03 9.96 -2.74
C TRP A 220 9.76 10.64 -3.22
N VAL A 221 8.72 10.68 -2.38
CA VAL A 221 7.46 11.34 -2.72
C VAL A 221 7.66 12.85 -2.95
N MET A 222 8.49 13.50 -2.13
CA MET A 222 8.78 14.92 -2.34
C MET A 222 9.48 15.18 -3.67
N PHE A 223 10.45 14.34 -4.06
CA PHE A 223 11.08 14.45 -5.37
C PHE A 223 10.11 14.16 -6.52
N VAL A 224 9.24 13.14 -6.39
CA VAL A 224 8.20 12.86 -7.40
C VAL A 224 7.33 14.08 -7.68
N ILE A 225 6.94 14.80 -6.63
CA ILE A 225 6.17 16.04 -6.76
C ILE A 225 6.99 17.15 -7.41
N ALA A 226 8.22 17.37 -6.93
CA ALA A 226 9.10 18.43 -7.44
C ALA A 226 9.62 18.21 -8.88
N VAL A 227 9.47 17.01 -9.44
CA VAL A 227 9.79 16.75 -10.87
C VAL A 227 8.53 16.63 -11.73
N SER A 228 7.34 16.77 -11.14
CA SER A 228 6.10 16.47 -11.82
C SER A 228 5.73 17.47 -12.91
N ASP A 229 6.18 18.71 -12.78
CA ASP A 229 6.06 19.78 -13.76
C ASP A 229 7.17 19.76 -14.84
N GLY A 230 8.13 18.84 -14.71
CA GLY A 230 9.17 18.54 -15.70
C GLY A 230 10.56 19.04 -15.36
N GLU A 231 10.75 19.94 -14.38
CA GLU A 231 12.06 20.48 -14.01
C GLU A 231 12.22 20.60 -12.50
N LEU A 232 13.29 20.02 -11.96
CA LEU A 232 13.59 20.12 -10.54
C LEU A 232 14.18 21.51 -10.21
N ASN A 233 13.47 22.33 -9.44
CA ASN A 233 13.96 23.64 -9.05
C ASN A 233 14.99 23.55 -7.91
N TYR A 234 15.97 24.47 -7.92
CA TYR A 234 16.93 24.60 -6.82
C TYR A 234 16.25 24.85 -5.46
N GLN A 235 15.17 25.64 -5.43
CA GLN A 235 14.46 25.98 -4.18
C GLN A 235 13.77 24.75 -3.55
N GLU A 236 13.20 23.89 -4.38
CA GLU A 236 12.60 22.62 -3.96
C GLU A 236 13.68 21.64 -3.51
N THR A 237 14.78 21.54 -4.25
CA THR A 237 15.91 20.68 -3.90
C THR A 237 16.50 21.05 -2.54
N GLU A 238 16.75 22.34 -2.30
CA GLU A 238 17.19 22.84 -0.99
C GLU A 238 16.15 22.59 0.09
N TYR A 239 14.86 22.68 -0.22
CA TYR A 239 13.82 22.32 0.74
C TYR A 239 13.86 20.83 1.12
N ILE A 240 13.90 19.95 0.13
CA ILE A 240 13.93 18.50 0.33
C ILE A 240 15.18 18.12 1.13
N LYS A 241 16.31 18.77 0.87
CA LYS A 241 17.55 18.61 1.65
C LYS A 241 17.38 19.06 3.11
N GLN A 242 16.74 20.20 3.36
CA GLN A 242 16.44 20.64 4.73
C GLN A 242 15.52 19.67 5.46
N VAL A 243 14.52 19.12 4.77
CA VAL A 243 13.63 18.09 5.32
C VAL A 243 14.40 16.82 5.63
N ALA A 244 15.29 16.35 4.74
CA ALA A 244 16.14 15.19 4.98
C ALA A 244 17.00 15.34 6.25
N ILE A 245 17.61 16.52 6.43
CA ILE A 245 18.37 16.85 7.66
C ILE A 245 17.44 16.83 8.88
N HIS A 246 16.26 17.47 8.77
CA HIS A 246 15.30 17.54 9.86
C HIS A 246 14.83 16.15 10.31
N ILE A 247 14.44 15.26 9.39
CA ILE A 247 13.99 13.91 9.71
C ILE A 247 15.14 12.97 10.12
N LYS A 248 16.39 13.48 10.20
CA LYS A 248 17.60 12.71 10.49
C LYS A 248 17.75 11.54 9.50
N LEU A 249 17.58 11.80 8.21
CA LEU A 249 17.96 10.87 7.15
C LEU A 249 19.49 10.96 6.99
N ASP A 250 20.15 9.81 6.83
CA ASP A 250 21.59 9.81 6.63
C ASP A 250 21.97 10.43 5.26
N GLU A 251 23.13 11.06 5.21
CA GLU A 251 23.58 11.79 4.03
C GLU A 251 23.79 10.87 2.82
N GLN A 252 24.19 9.62 3.04
CA GLN A 252 24.42 8.65 1.96
C GLN A 252 23.10 8.27 1.29
N SER A 253 22.06 8.01 2.08
CA SER A 253 20.70 7.74 1.60
C SER A 253 20.12 8.93 0.85
N PHE A 254 20.30 10.16 1.36
CA PHE A 254 19.85 11.34 0.63
C PHE A 254 20.57 11.48 -0.72
N ARG A 255 21.90 11.32 -0.74
CA ARG A 255 22.69 11.37 -1.98
C ARG A 255 22.28 10.28 -2.97
N TYR A 256 22.03 9.07 -2.49
CA TYR A 256 21.54 7.97 -3.32
C TYR A 256 20.23 8.35 -4.01
N ILE A 257 19.21 8.77 -3.25
CA ILE A 257 17.90 9.16 -3.81
C ILE A 257 18.07 10.31 -4.81
N HIS A 258 18.82 11.34 -4.46
CA HIS A 258 19.03 12.51 -5.32
C HIS A 258 19.72 12.15 -6.65
N GLN A 259 20.72 11.27 -6.62
CA GLN A 259 21.39 10.78 -7.85
C GLN A 259 20.43 9.99 -8.75
N GLN A 260 19.56 9.16 -8.17
CA GLN A 260 18.58 8.39 -8.91
C GLN A 260 17.54 9.27 -9.62
N ILE A 261 17.25 10.48 -9.09
CA ILE A 261 16.36 11.45 -9.75
C ILE A 261 17.06 12.16 -10.92
N GLN A 262 18.38 12.34 -10.85
CA GLN A 262 19.17 13.00 -11.91
C GLN A 262 19.49 12.06 -13.08
N LEU A 263 19.67 10.76 -12.84
CA LEU A 263 19.99 9.76 -13.88
C LEU A 263 18.96 9.70 -15.04
N PRO A 264 17.64 9.76 -14.81
CA PRO A 264 16.63 9.85 -15.86
C PRO A 264 16.71 11.13 -16.72
N ALA A 265 17.37 12.20 -16.25
CA ALA A 265 17.51 13.45 -16.99
C ALA A 265 18.55 13.38 -18.12
N GLU A 266 19.50 12.44 -18.04
CA GLU A 266 20.65 12.36 -18.95
C GLU A 266 20.45 11.35 -20.09
N LEU A 267 19.33 10.62 -20.11
CA LEU A 267 19.04 9.57 -21.10
C LEU A 267 18.11 10.02 -22.24
N ASP A 268 17.74 11.30 -22.31
CA ASP A 268 17.07 11.90 -23.47
C ASP A 268 18.13 12.35 -24.50
N PHE A 269 18.71 11.39 -25.24
CA PHE A 269 19.50 11.61 -26.46
C PHE A 269 18.96 10.77 -27.62
#